data_AF-A0ABD1CDD8-F1
#
_entry.id   AF-A0ABD1CDD8-F1
#
_cell.length_a   1.000
_cell.length_b   1.000
_cell.length_c   1.000
_cell.angle_alpha   90.00
_cell.angle_beta   90.00
_cell.angle_gamma   90.00
#
_symmetry.space_group_name_H-M   'P 1'
#
loop_
_entity.id
_entity.type
_entity.pdbx_description
1 polymer ?
#
loop_
_entity_poly.entity_id
_entity_poly.type
_entity_poly.pdbx_seq_one_letter_code
_entity_poly.pdbx_strand_id
1 'polypeptide(L)'
;MGGVFLLKNGKAKQHVMSPFSETALNTEDELNEWLNFFDMSAKLIAVGTLVTNECDLDLRLQHFHSFSRHGEGGHYHIDTTPDVVEYEGYFNVGERIVRVDKPANTHKMGRD
;
A
#
# COMPACT_ATOMS: atom_id res chain seq x y z
N MET A 1 0.19 -4.44 -13.70
CA MET A 1 1.00 -5.58 -13.19
C MET A 1 0.51 -5.90 -11.79
N GLY A 2 0.54 -7.16 -11.40
CA GLY A 2 0.20 -7.57 -10.03
C GLY A 2 0.88 -8.88 -9.67
N GLY A 3 0.90 -9.19 -8.39
CA GLY A 3 1.56 -10.37 -7.88
C GLY A 3 1.95 -10.22 -6.42
N VAL A 4 3.03 -10.91 -6.05
CA VAL A 4 3.52 -10.99 -4.68
C VAL A 4 4.99 -10.63 -4.66
N PHE A 5 5.43 -9.89 -3.65
CA PHE A 5 6.83 -9.84 -3.28
C PHE A 5 7.04 -10.22 -1.81
N LEU A 6 8.19 -10.79 -1.52
CA LEU A 6 8.68 -11.09 -0.19
C LEU A 6 9.73 -10.05 0.16
N LEU A 7 9.50 -9.27 1.22
CA LEU A 7 10.57 -8.58 1.92
C LEU A 7 11.35 -9.66 2.70
N LYS A 8 12.49 -10.07 2.16
CA LYS A 8 13.30 -11.18 2.69
C LYS A 8 14.16 -10.75 3.86
N ASN A 9 14.68 -9.53 3.81
CA ASN A 9 15.54 -8.92 4.82
C ASN A 9 15.25 -7.42 4.96
N GLY A 10 15.58 -6.85 6.11
CA GLY A 10 15.36 -5.43 6.42
C GLY A 10 14.01 -5.15 7.10
N LYS A 11 13.57 -3.91 7.01
CA LYS A 11 12.30 -3.42 7.57
C LYS A 11 11.58 -2.48 6.62
N ALA A 12 10.29 -2.30 6.85
CA ALA A 12 9.44 -1.39 6.08
C ALA A 12 8.53 -0.54 6.97
N LYS A 13 8.39 0.73 6.59
CA LYS A 13 7.34 1.60 7.10
C LYS A 13 6.02 1.09 6.55
N GLN A 14 5.09 0.80 7.45
CA GLN A 14 3.74 0.38 7.11
C GLN A 14 2.72 1.14 7.95
N HIS A 15 1.48 1.19 7.47
CA HIS A 15 0.38 1.74 8.25
C HIS A 15 -0.78 0.76 8.44
N VAL A 16 -1.53 0.95 9.52
CA VAL A 16 -2.82 0.29 9.79
C VAL A 16 -3.84 1.36 10.14
N MET A 17 -5.03 1.27 9.55
CA MET A 17 -6.12 2.21 9.81
C MET A 17 -6.70 2.02 11.21
N SER A 18 -7.07 3.14 11.83
CA SER A 18 -7.90 3.18 13.04
C SER A 18 -9.38 2.89 12.68
N PRO A 19 -10.28 2.74 13.67
CA PRO A 19 -11.72 2.92 13.41
C PRO A 19 -11.98 4.24 12.66
N PHE A 20 -13.05 4.28 11.86
CA PHE A 20 -13.39 5.46 11.08
C PHE A 20 -13.45 6.72 11.95
N SER A 21 -12.89 7.82 11.43
CA SER A 21 -12.94 9.12 12.08
C SER A 21 -14.39 9.59 12.26
N GLU A 22 -14.70 10.20 13.40
CA GLU A 22 -15.99 10.83 13.66
C GLU A 22 -16.15 12.18 12.95
N THR A 23 -15.03 12.75 12.49
CA THR A 23 -14.97 14.01 11.73
C THR A 23 -14.30 13.79 10.37
N ALA A 24 -14.63 14.64 9.39
CA ALA A 24 -14.00 14.59 8.09
C ALA A 24 -12.51 14.90 8.19
N LEU A 25 -11.68 14.06 7.56
CA LEU A 25 -10.26 14.31 7.32
C LEU A 25 -10.15 14.99 5.96
N ASN A 26 -9.70 16.24 5.92
CA ASN A 26 -9.68 17.11 4.74
C ASN A 26 -8.26 17.37 4.22
N THR A 27 -7.23 17.01 4.99
CA THR A 27 -5.82 17.20 4.62
C THR A 27 -5.02 15.90 4.76
N GLU A 28 -3.88 15.83 4.08
CA GLU A 28 -2.93 14.70 4.23
C GLU A 28 -2.37 14.61 5.65
N ASP A 29 -2.18 15.75 6.32
CA ASP A 29 -1.70 15.78 7.70
C ASP A 29 -2.74 15.18 8.66
N GLU A 30 -4.01 15.58 8.54
CA GLU A 30 -5.11 14.99 9.31
C GLU A 30 -5.25 13.48 9.05
N LEU A 31 -5.08 13.06 7.79
CA LEU A 31 -5.08 11.63 7.44
C LEU A 31 -3.91 10.88 8.09
N ASN A 32 -2.71 11.42 7.99
CA ASN A 32 -1.50 10.80 8.54
C ASN A 32 -1.51 10.78 10.08
N GLU A 33 -2.13 11.75 10.74
CA GLU A 33 -2.34 11.73 12.20
C GLU A 33 -3.34 10.64 12.62
N TRP A 34 -4.34 10.33 11.78
CA TRP A 34 -5.32 9.26 12.04
C TRP A 34 -4.76 7.85 11.79
N LEU A 35 -3.80 7.71 10.87
CA LEU A 35 -3.13 6.45 10.54
C LEU A 35 -2.14 6.03 11.61
N ASN A 36 -2.08 4.73 11.90
CA ASN A 36 -1.08 4.16 12.80
C ASN A 36 0.12 3.67 12.01
N PHE A 37 1.27 4.34 12.13
CA PHE A 37 2.50 3.98 11.42
C PHE A 37 3.43 3.10 12.27
N PHE A 38 4.06 2.13 11.61
CA PHE A 38 4.97 1.15 12.24
C PHE A 38 6.19 0.88 11.36
N ASP A 39 7.30 0.55 12.01
CA ASP A 39 8.53 0.05 11.37
C ASP A 39 8.59 -1.49 11.52
N MET A 40 8.05 -2.20 10.53
CA MET A 40 7.81 -3.64 10.57
C MET A 40 8.96 -4.44 9.94
N SER A 41 9.34 -5.55 10.56
CA SER A 41 10.49 -6.36 10.20
C SER A 41 10.19 -7.47 9.19
N ALA A 42 11.14 -7.72 8.30
CA ALA A 42 11.14 -8.92 7.47
C ALA A 42 11.03 -10.19 8.35
N LYS A 43 10.35 -11.25 7.91
CA LYS A 43 9.80 -11.47 6.56
C LYS A 43 8.36 -10.97 6.42
N LEU A 44 8.10 -10.16 5.39
CA LEU A 44 6.76 -9.67 5.04
C LEU A 44 6.38 -10.16 3.64
N ILE A 45 5.22 -10.81 3.51
CA ILE A 45 4.67 -11.26 2.23
C ILE A 45 3.68 -10.19 1.76
N ALA A 46 4.05 -9.41 0.76
CA ALA A 46 3.27 -8.32 0.23
C ALA A 46 2.55 -8.73 -1.06
N VAL A 47 1.25 -8.43 -1.14
CA VAL A 47 0.40 -8.67 -2.31
C VAL A 47 -0.11 -7.33 -2.78
N GLY A 48 -0.09 -7.11 -4.09
CA GLY A 48 -0.55 -5.84 -4.62
C GLY A 48 -0.46 -5.70 -6.12
N THR A 49 -0.71 -4.47 -6.54
CA THR A 49 -0.79 -4.08 -7.94
C THR A 49 -0.07 -2.78 -8.19
N LEU A 50 0.45 -2.64 -9.40
CA LEU A 50 0.97 -1.39 -9.94
C LEU A 50 0.47 -1.20 -11.37
N VAL A 51 0.11 0.04 -11.72
CA VAL A 51 -0.29 0.46 -13.06
C VAL A 51 0.54 1.68 -13.46
N THR A 52 0.95 1.74 -14.71
CA THR A 52 1.82 2.82 -15.22
C THR A 52 1.03 4.08 -15.60
N ASN A 53 -0.30 4.00 -15.70
CA ASN A 53 -1.18 5.10 -16.05
C ASN A 53 -2.58 4.88 -15.44
N GLU A 54 -3.21 5.93 -14.92
CA GLU A 54 -4.59 5.87 -14.40
C GLU A 54 -5.66 5.96 -15.49
N CYS A 55 -5.30 6.39 -16.71
CA CYS A 55 -6.22 6.74 -17.78
C CYS A 55 -7.34 7.67 -17.24
N ASP A 56 -8.59 7.44 -17.62
CA ASP A 56 -9.78 8.13 -17.11
C ASP A 56 -10.54 7.31 -16.04
N LEU A 57 -9.87 6.28 -15.50
CA LEU A 57 -10.47 5.29 -14.61
C LEU A 57 -10.30 5.63 -13.11
N ASP A 58 -9.57 6.70 -12.79
CA ASP A 58 -9.28 7.14 -11.43
C ASP A 58 -8.71 6.01 -10.56
N LEU A 59 -7.57 5.46 -11.01
CA LEU A 59 -6.93 4.30 -10.41
C LEU A 59 -5.97 4.69 -9.28
N ARG A 60 -5.79 3.77 -8.33
CA ARG A 60 -4.65 3.79 -7.41
C ARG A 60 -3.45 3.19 -8.13
N LEU A 61 -2.42 4.02 -8.37
CA LEU A 61 -1.30 3.63 -9.24
C LEU A 61 -0.44 2.50 -8.67
N GLN A 62 -0.28 2.48 -7.35
CA GLN A 62 0.43 1.45 -6.61
C GLN A 62 -0.31 1.18 -5.32
N HIS A 63 -0.46 -0.10 -4.96
CA HIS A 63 -1.10 -0.46 -3.70
C HIS A 63 -0.64 -1.86 -3.30
N PHE A 64 0.09 -1.94 -2.18
CA PHE A 64 0.61 -3.20 -1.63
C PHE A 64 0.28 -3.30 -0.15
N HIS A 65 -0.31 -4.42 0.23
CA HIS A 65 -0.51 -4.78 1.63
C HIS A 65 0.30 -6.03 1.95
N SER A 66 0.79 -6.15 3.17
CA SER A 66 1.58 -7.30 3.60
C SER A 66 0.99 -8.03 4.81
N PHE A 67 1.39 -9.28 4.96
CA PHE A 67 1.16 -10.10 6.13
C PHE A 67 2.41 -10.92 6.46
N SER A 68 2.47 -11.46 7.68
CA SER A 68 3.59 -12.28 8.14
C SER A 68 3.14 -13.46 8.99
N ARG A 69 4.10 -14.32 9.36
CA ARG A 69 3.90 -15.38 10.36
C ARG A 69 4.20 -14.94 11.79
N HIS A 70 4.63 -13.70 11.98
CA HIS A 70 5.08 -13.13 13.25
C HIS A 70 4.17 -12.00 13.75
N GLY A 71 3.02 -11.79 13.10
CA GLY A 71 1.97 -10.88 13.56
C GLY A 71 2.07 -9.46 13.03
N GLU A 72 2.99 -9.19 12.11
CA GLU A 72 3.12 -7.90 11.43
C GLU A 72 2.48 -7.94 10.03
N GLY A 73 1.92 -6.81 9.63
CA GLY A 73 1.25 -6.63 8.36
C GLY A 73 0.52 -5.29 8.32
N GLY A 74 0.25 -4.80 7.12
CA GLY A 74 -0.34 -3.48 6.93
C GLY A 74 -0.20 -3.02 5.49
N HIS A 75 -0.44 -1.73 5.28
CA HIS A 75 -0.21 -1.05 4.02
C HIS A 75 1.26 -0.64 3.91
N TYR A 76 1.95 -1.09 2.85
CA TYR A 76 3.37 -0.84 2.62
C TYR A 76 3.61 0.58 2.09
N HIS A 77 4.57 1.30 2.69
CA HIS A 77 5.06 2.59 2.19
C HIS A 77 6.41 2.45 1.49
N ILE A 78 7.44 2.07 2.27
CA ILE A 78 8.85 2.05 1.83
C ILE A 78 9.68 1.23 2.81
N ASP A 79 10.83 0.70 2.40
CA ASP A 79 11.83 0.21 3.36
C ASP A 79 12.45 1.34 4.19
N THR A 80 12.92 0.96 5.37
CA THR A 80 13.60 1.86 6.33
C THR A 80 15.05 1.42 6.58
N THR A 81 15.50 0.36 5.91
CA THR A 81 16.85 -0.21 6.06
C THR A 81 17.49 -0.47 4.68
N PRO A 82 17.71 0.59 3.87
CA PRO A 82 18.07 0.45 2.44
C PRO A 82 19.40 -0.27 2.22
N ASP A 83 20.33 -0.21 3.18
CA ASP A 83 21.65 -0.84 3.06
C ASP A 83 21.59 -2.38 3.11
N VAL A 84 20.51 -2.95 3.65
CA VAL A 84 20.39 -4.41 3.89
C VAL A 84 19.10 -5.01 3.31
N VAL A 85 18.22 -4.17 2.77
CA VAL A 85 16.91 -4.61 2.30
C VAL A 85 17.05 -5.62 1.15
N GLU A 86 16.25 -6.69 1.19
CA GLU A 86 16.22 -7.68 0.12
C GLU A 86 14.77 -7.98 -0.27
N TYR A 87 14.48 -7.89 -1.57
CA TYR A 87 13.16 -8.17 -2.14
C TYR A 87 13.24 -9.35 -3.11
N GLU A 88 12.24 -10.22 -3.07
CA GLU A 88 12.01 -11.25 -4.08
C GLU A 88 10.58 -11.14 -4.60
N GLY A 89 10.40 -10.92 -5.90
CA GLY A 89 9.09 -10.64 -6.50
C GLY A 89 8.70 -11.64 -7.58
N TYR A 90 7.44 -12.05 -7.56
CA TYR A 90 6.79 -12.86 -8.59
C TYR A 90 5.56 -12.10 -9.10
N PHE A 91 5.65 -11.60 -10.33
CA PHE A 91 4.63 -10.73 -10.92
C PHE A 91 4.19 -11.22 -12.29
N ASN A 92 2.97 -10.81 -12.68
CA ASN A 92 2.46 -10.99 -14.04
C ASN A 92 1.81 -9.69 -14.55
N VAL A 93 1.68 -9.58 -15.87
CA VAL A 93 0.99 -8.48 -16.54
C VAL A 93 -0.51 -8.78 -16.57
N GLY A 94 -1.33 -7.77 -16.26
CA GLY A 94 -2.78 -7.90 -16.39
C GLY A 94 -3.20 -7.57 -17.82
N GLU A 95 -3.99 -8.43 -18.45
CA GLU A 95 -4.49 -8.23 -19.82
C GLU A 95 -5.65 -7.23 -19.91
N ARG A 96 -6.38 -7.03 -18.80
CA ARG A 96 -7.55 -6.16 -18.72
C ARG A 96 -7.66 -5.51 -17.35
N ILE A 97 -8.27 -4.32 -17.32
CA ILE A 97 -8.69 -3.63 -16.09
C ILE A 97 -10.21 -3.57 -16.09
N VAL A 98 -10.81 -3.93 -14.96
CA VAL A 98 -12.26 -3.79 -14.75
C VAL A 98 -12.46 -2.78 -13.63
N ARG A 99 -13.04 -1.62 -13.95
CA ARG A 99 -13.39 -0.60 -12.97
C ARG A 99 -14.83 -0.82 -12.51
N VAL A 100 -14.98 -1.21 -11.25
CA VAL A 100 -16.29 -1.36 -10.60
C VAL A 100 -16.50 -0.17 -9.67
N ASP A 101 -17.71 0.40 -9.69
CA ASP A 101 -18.14 1.47 -8.77
C ASP A 101 -17.12 2.63 -8.64
N LYS A 102 -16.91 3.36 -9.75
CA LYS A 102 -16.04 4.55 -9.74
C LYS A 102 -16.72 5.67 -8.95
N PRO A 103 -16.07 6.27 -7.91
CA PRO A 103 -16.64 7.39 -7.18
C PRO A 103 -17.08 8.51 -8.13
N ALA A 104 -18.32 9.00 -7.96
CA ALA A 104 -18.84 10.12 -8.74
C ALA A 104 -18.13 11.44 -8.39
N ASN A 105 -17.75 11.60 -7.12
CA ASN A 105 -16.93 12.69 -6.61
C ASN A 105 -15.59 12.11 -6.17
N THR A 106 -14.48 12.65 -6.69
CA THR A 106 -13.13 12.15 -6.38
C THR A 106 -12.22 13.25 -5.89
N HIS A 107 -11.15 12.85 -5.21
CA HIS A 107 -10.02 13.69 -4.79
C HIS A 107 -8.73 12.89 -4.94
N LYS A 108 -7.59 13.58 -4.90
CA LYS A 108 -6.27 12.93 -4.97
C LYS A 108 -5.65 12.63 -3.60
N MET A 109 -6.29 13.07 -2.50
CA MET A 109 -5.82 12.85 -1.13
C MET A 109 -5.92 11.36 -0.70
N GLY A 110 -4.99 10.90 0.14
CA GLY A 110 -4.97 9.57 0.75
C GLY A 110 -4.59 8.45 -0.21
N ARG A 111 -3.75 8.78 -1.19
CA ARG A 111 -3.28 7.86 -2.22
C ARG A 111 -1.86 7.34 -2.01
N ASP A 112 -1.27 7.67 -0.87
CA ASP A 112 0.02 7.13 -0.43
C ASP A 112 -0.15 5.75 0.21
#